data_AF-A0AAW8KPM3-F1
#
_entry.id   AF-A0AAW8KPM3-F1
#
_cell.length_a   1.000
_cell.length_b   1.000
_cell.length_c   1.000
_cell.angle_alpha   90.00
_cell.angle_beta   90.00
_cell.angle_gamma   90.00
#
_symmetry.space_group_name_H-M   'P 1'
#
loop_
_entity.id
_entity.type
_entity.pdbx_description
1 polymer ?
#
loop_
_entity_poly.entity_id
_entity_poly.type
_entity_poly.pdbx_seq_one_letter_code
_entity_poly.pdbx_strand_id
1 'polypeptide(L)' 'KYQFRDKTGSITIDVDDELWQGRPISANTNVTLIGEVDIDYKPLKRVEIDVDQVQL' A
#
# COMPACT_ATOMS: atom_id res chain seq x y z
N LYS A 1 7.62 1.26 -0.52
CA LYS A 1 6.63 2.38 -0.47
C LYS A 1 6.10 2.82 -1.84
N TYR A 2 4.77 2.92 -1.95
CA TYR A 2 4.03 3.35 -3.15
C TYR A 2 2.86 4.28 -2.79
N GLN A 3 2.22 4.88 -3.79
CA GLN A 3 0.92 5.54 -3.64
C GLN A 3 -0.19 4.63 -4.16
N PHE A 4 -1.14 4.30 -3.31
CA PHE A 4 -2.37 3.63 -3.69
C PHE A 4 -3.49 4.65 -3.88
N ARG A 5 -4.28 4.52 -4.94
CA ARG A 5 -5.39 5.42 -5.25
C ARG A 5 -6.68 4.64 -5.39
N ASP A 6 -7.73 5.14 -4.77
CA ASP A 6 -9.10 4.70 -4.98
C ASP A 6 -10.01 5.91 -5.31
N LYS A 7 -11.33 5.70 -5.23
CA LYS A 7 -12.31 6.77 -5.50
C LYS A 7 -12.33 7.87 -4.43
N THR A 8 -11.76 7.62 -3.26
CA THR A 8 -11.80 8.53 -2.10
C THR A 8 -10.55 9.39 -2.00
N GLY A 9 -9.41 8.93 -2.54
CA GLY A 9 -8.18 9.69 -2.49
C GLY A 9 -6.95 8.84 -2.79
N SER A 10 -5.83 9.22 -2.20
CA SER A 10 -4.59 8.43 -2.27
C SER A 10 -3.95 8.33 -0.90
N ILE A 11 -3.31 7.20 -0.63
CA ILE A 11 -2.60 6.92 0.61
C ILE A 11 -1.25 6.29 0.30
N THR A 12 -0.27 6.53 1.17
CA THR A 12 1.00 5.83 1.13
C THR A 12 0.82 4.41 1.63
N ILE A 13 1.35 3.45 0.89
CA ILE A 13 1.44 2.06 1.31
C ILE A 13 2.92 1.67 1.38
N ASP A 14 3.28 0.81 2.31
CA ASP A 14 4.52 0.05 2.24
C ASP A 14 4.21 -1.38 1.83
N VAL A 15 4.96 -1.90 0.86
CA VAL A 15 4.73 -3.24 0.30
C VAL A 15 6.10 -3.83 0.03
N ASP A 16 6.36 -4.96 0.67
CA ASP A 16 7.56 -5.74 0.42
C ASP A 16 7.51 -6.42 -0.95
N ASP A 17 8.66 -6.49 -1.62
CA ASP A 17 8.77 -7.06 -2.97
C ASP A 17 8.27 -8.51 -3.05
N GLU A 18 8.41 -9.27 -1.96
CA GLU A 18 7.99 -10.67 -1.86
C GLU A 18 6.48 -10.84 -2.00
N LEU A 19 5.68 -9.85 -1.60
CA LEU A 19 4.22 -9.90 -1.65
C LEU A 19 3.66 -9.82 -3.07
N TRP A 20 4.46 -9.30 -4.01
CA TRP A 20 4.12 -9.32 -5.44
C TRP A 20 4.22 -10.73 -6.03
N GLN A 21 4.97 -11.64 -5.38
CA GLN A 21 5.14 -13.04 -5.81
C GLN A 21 5.59 -13.15 -7.28
N GLY A 22 6.46 -12.25 -7.72
CA GLY A 22 6.98 -12.19 -9.09
C GLY A 22 5.95 -11.78 -10.16
N ARG A 23 4.75 -11.34 -9.76
CA ARG A 23 3.72 -10.90 -10.71
C ARG A 23 4.02 -9.49 -11.23
N PRO A 24 3.90 -9.26 -12.54
CA PRO A 24 4.05 -7.92 -13.09
C PRO A 24 2.84 -7.06 -12.72
N ILE A 25 3.04 -6.10 -11.82
CA ILE A 25 2.01 -5.13 -11.41
C ILE A 25 2.33 -3.79 -12.07
N SER A 26 1.33 -3.22 -12.75
CA SER A 26 1.40 -1.88 -13.33
C SER A 26 0.60 -0.89 -12.48
N ALA A 27 0.79 0.40 -12.70
CA ALA A 27 0.01 1.45 -12.02
C ALA A 27 -1.51 1.38 -12.29
N ASN A 28 -1.93 0.66 -13.33
CA ASN A 28 -3.33 0.52 -13.72
C ASN A 28 -3.92 -0.84 -13.31
N THR A 29 -3.15 -1.69 -12.65
CA THR A 29 -3.63 -3.00 -12.19
C THR A 29 -4.51 -2.79 -10.96
N ASN A 30 -5.76 -3.24 -11.02
CA ASN A 30 -6.63 -3.26 -9.85
C ASN A 30 -6.13 -4.33 -8.88
N VAL A 31 -5.98 -3.95 -7.62
CA VAL A 31 -5.54 -4.84 -6.54
C VAL A 31 -6.34 -4.54 -5.27
N THR A 32 -6.46 -5.53 -4.40
CA THR A 32 -6.88 -5.35 -3.01
C THR A 32 -5.66 -5.57 -2.12
N LEU A 33 -5.40 -4.61 -1.23
CA LEU A 33 -4.30 -4.64 -0.27
C LEU A 33 -4.89 -4.80 1.13
N ILE A 34 -4.35 -5.73 1.90
CA ILE A 34 -4.75 -6.00 3.29
C ILE A 34 -3.50 -5.83 4.16
N GLY A 35 -3.64 -5.11 5.27
CA GLY A 35 -2.52 -4.80 6.14
C GLY A 35 -2.92 -3.96 7.34
N GLU A 36 -1.92 -3.43 8.04
CA GLU A 36 -2.07 -2.66 9.27
C GLU A 36 -2.03 -1.15 8.99
N VAL A 37 -2.82 -0.37 9.74
CA VAL A 37 -2.72 1.09 9.70
C VAL A 37 -1.58 1.51 10.61
N ASP A 38 -0.49 2.00 10.01
CA ASP A 38 0.61 2.58 10.75
C ASP A 38 0.44 4.10 10.87
N ILE A 39 0.64 4.60 12.10
CA ILE A 39 0.51 6.01 12.43
C ILE A 39 1.81 6.46 13.09
N ASP A 40 2.70 7.07 12.28
CA ASP A 40 3.88 7.75 12.80
C ASP A 40 3.51 9.17 13.24
N TYR A 41 3.75 9.48 14.51
CA TYR A 41 3.45 10.76 15.12
C TYR A 41 4.60 11.79 15.03
N LYS A 42 5.75 11.48 14.41
CA LYS A 42 6.94 12.37 14.44
C LYS A 42 7.60 12.62 13.08
N PRO A 43 8.04 13.84 12.76
CA PRO A 43 7.67 15.15 13.34
C PRO A 43 6.31 15.68 12.85
N LEU A 44 5.70 15.05 11.83
CA LEU A 44 4.36 15.33 11.32
C LEU A 44 3.60 14.00 11.28
N LYS A 45 2.32 14.00 11.67
CA LYS A 45 1.50 12.78 11.61
C LYS A 45 1.49 12.22 10.19
N ARG A 46 1.99 11.01 10.01
CA ARG A 46 1.87 10.24 8.77
C ARG A 46 0.96 9.06 9.04
N VAL A 47 0.08 8.78 8.09
CA VAL A 47 -0.77 7.59 8.10
C VAL A 47 -0.41 6.82 6.84
N GLU A 48 0.04 5.60 7.02
CA GLU A 48 0.34 4.66 5.95
C GLU A 48 -0.26 3.30 6.23
N ILE A 49 -0.32 2.46 5.21
CA ILE A 49 -0.68 1.05 5.36
C ILE A 49 0.59 0.23 5.20
N ASP A 50 0.95 -0.54 6.22
CA ASP A 50 1.94 -1.60 6.09
C ASP A 50 1.23 -2.85 5.56
N VAL A 51 1.59 -3.30 4.36
CA VAL A 51 0.81 -4.32 3.64
C VAL A 51 1.32 -5.71 3.95
N ASP A 52 0.40 -6.60 4.37
CA ASP A 52 0.67 -8.01 4.64
C ASP A 52 0.29 -8.92 3.46
N GLN A 53 -0.69 -8.50 2.65
CA GLN A 53 -1.22 -9.32 1.56
C GLN A 53 -1.70 -8.49 0.36
N VAL A 54 -1.35 -8.98 -0.84
CA VAL A 54 -1.84 -8.47 -2.13
C VAL A 54 -2.76 -9.51 -2.78
N GLN A 55 -3.96 -9.08 -3.19
CA GLN A 55 -4.92 -9.86 -3.97
C GLN A 55 -5.20 -9.17 -5.31
N LEU A 56 -5.34 -9.96 -6.38
CA LEU A 56 -5.66 -9.51 -7.74
C LEU A 56 -7.13 -9.71 -8.07
#